data_AF-A0A8H7K2L3-F1
#
_entry.id   AF-A0A8H7K2L3-F1
#
_cell.length_a   1.000
_cell.length_b   1.000
_cell.length_c   1.000
_cell.angle_alpha   90.00
_cell.angle_beta   90.00
_cell.angle_gamma   90.00
#
_symmetry.space_group_name_H-M   'P 1'
#
loop_
_entity.id
_entity.type
_entity.pdbx_description
1 polymer ?
#
loop_
_entity_poly.entity_id
_entity_poly.type
_entity_poly.pdbx_seq_one_letter_code
_entity_poly.pdbx_strand_id
1 'polypeptide(L)'
;MKKSVKRPPPPATPAPAAKVQQQIIPDSLQQLILEIFRETFPQMDDFEALKPALREIKDTLDRRDFQRAFATEEHKERYTIRWSPSYALAYSNILAWIAKEYSDNEWVKRFDAGGVENHPSSVFCFGRGTAELVALITMLKNSHVNASGQPTQPQPANGHEIDGALGNLAISDQRPISEKALLSVCLVDTTDWTEVVFKMHQSYTTPRPLSKYASAKARLSNTSPLPPGSELEVYAARYT
;
A
#
# COMPACT_ATOMS: atom_id res chain seq x y z
N MET A 1 54.39 37.86 -23.08
CA MET A 1 53.36 36.87 -22.69
C MET A 1 52.42 37.51 -21.67
N LYS A 2 51.18 37.85 -22.06
CA LYS A 2 50.16 38.42 -21.15
C LYS A 2 49.32 37.27 -20.58
N LYS A 3 49.30 37.11 -19.25
CA LYS A 3 48.48 36.10 -18.56
C LYS A 3 47.00 36.47 -18.66
N SER A 4 46.19 35.55 -19.16
CA SER A 4 44.73 35.68 -19.23
C SER A 4 44.14 35.48 -17.83
N VAL A 5 43.41 36.50 -17.34
CA VAL A 5 42.67 36.45 -16.06
C VAL A 5 41.37 35.67 -16.31
N LYS A 6 41.21 34.51 -15.68
CA LYS A 6 39.97 33.72 -15.74
C LYS A 6 38.86 34.47 -15.01
N ARG A 7 37.76 34.74 -15.72
CA ARG A 7 36.52 35.33 -15.19
C ARG A 7 35.85 34.34 -14.22
N PRO A 8 35.30 34.78 -13.08
CA PRO A 8 34.56 33.89 -12.19
C PRO A 8 33.31 33.35 -12.91
N PRO A 9 32.88 32.11 -12.61
CA PRO A 9 31.69 31.52 -13.21
C PRO A 9 30.44 32.34 -12.84
N PRO A 10 29.44 32.42 -13.74
CA PRO A 10 28.17 33.09 -13.43
C PRO A 10 27.47 32.40 -12.26
N PRO A 11 26.70 33.15 -11.45
CA PRO A 11 25.93 32.58 -10.35
C PRO A 11 24.96 31.52 -10.92
N ALA A 12 24.99 30.33 -10.32
CA ALA A 12 24.13 29.22 -10.71
C ALA A 12 22.66 29.65 -10.59
N THR A 13 21.91 29.52 -11.68
CA THR A 13 20.45 29.66 -11.66
C THR A 13 19.89 28.68 -10.62
N PRO A 14 19.03 29.12 -9.69
CA PRO A 14 18.41 28.20 -8.74
C PRO A 14 17.68 27.11 -9.53
N ALA A 15 18.02 25.85 -9.25
CA ALA A 15 17.34 24.72 -9.83
C ALA A 15 15.83 24.89 -9.59
N PRO A 16 14.96 24.63 -10.59
CA PRO A 16 13.52 24.69 -10.37
C PRO A 16 13.19 23.80 -9.18
N ALA A 17 12.47 24.35 -8.20
CA ALA A 17 12.01 23.62 -7.04
C ALA A 17 11.36 22.32 -7.53
N ALA A 18 11.90 21.18 -7.10
CA ALA A 18 11.35 19.89 -7.46
C ALA A 18 9.86 19.93 -7.13
N LYS A 19 9.00 19.62 -8.11
CA LYS A 19 7.56 19.50 -7.88
C LYS A 19 7.38 18.31 -6.94
N VAL A 20 7.35 18.57 -5.63
CA VAL A 20 7.11 17.55 -4.62
C VAL A 20 5.69 17.05 -4.83
N GLN A 21 5.55 15.76 -5.13
CA GLN A 21 4.25 15.12 -5.25
C GLN A 21 3.52 15.28 -3.91
N GLN A 22 2.28 15.78 -3.95
CA GLN A 22 1.48 15.91 -2.75
C GLN A 22 1.24 14.51 -2.16
N GLN A 23 1.57 14.37 -0.87
CA GLN A 23 1.35 13.12 -0.15
C GLN A 23 -0.07 13.10 0.41
N ILE A 24 -0.88 12.17 -0.09
CA ILE A 24 -2.31 12.07 0.19
C ILE A 24 -2.61 10.94 1.16
N ILE A 25 -1.81 9.87 1.14
CA ILE A 25 -1.95 8.77 2.09
C ILE A 25 -1.33 9.13 3.46
N PRO A 26 -2.02 8.89 4.59
CA PRO A 26 -1.47 9.13 5.93
C PRO A 26 -0.18 8.35 6.21
N ASP A 27 0.69 8.92 7.05
CA ASP A 27 1.97 8.28 7.44
C ASP A 27 1.78 6.91 8.09
N SER A 28 0.66 6.70 8.80
CA SER A 28 0.31 5.40 9.38
C SER A 28 0.10 4.32 8.31
N LEU A 29 -0.48 4.66 7.16
CA LEU A 29 -0.65 3.73 6.04
C LEU A 29 0.67 3.51 5.29
N GLN A 30 1.50 4.54 5.16
CA GLN A 30 2.84 4.40 4.59
C GLN A 30 3.70 3.45 5.42
N GLN A 31 3.68 3.61 6.74
CA GLN A 31 4.40 2.75 7.66
C GLN A 31 3.86 1.31 7.61
N LEU A 32 2.54 1.14 7.52
CA LEU A 32 1.93 -0.19 7.35
C LEU A 32 2.41 -0.90 6.08
N ILE A 33 2.50 -0.19 4.95
CA ILE A 33 3.03 -0.75 3.70
C ILE A 33 4.44 -1.31 3.94
N LEU A 34 5.32 -0.52 4.54
CA LEU A 34 6.72 -0.90 4.80
C LEU A 34 6.82 -2.07 5.79
N GLU A 35 6.01 -2.06 6.83
CA GLU A 35 5.93 -3.14 7.82
C GLU A 35 5.52 -4.45 7.17
N ILE A 36 4.55 -4.42 6.27
CA ILE A 36 4.09 -5.64 5.59
C ILE A 36 5.21 -6.23 4.74
N PHE A 37 5.91 -5.44 3.92
CA PHE A 37 7.06 -5.98 3.17
C PHE A 37 8.14 -6.55 4.09
N ARG A 38 8.42 -5.92 5.24
CA ARG A 38 9.40 -6.41 6.20
C ARG A 38 9.00 -7.74 6.83
N GLU A 39 7.73 -7.84 7.22
CA GLU A 39 7.19 -9.04 7.86
C GLU A 39 7.06 -10.20 6.87
N THR A 40 6.69 -9.93 5.62
CA THR A 40 6.62 -10.94 4.56
C THR A 40 8.01 -11.47 4.18
N PHE A 41 9.04 -10.61 4.20
CA PHE A 41 10.39 -10.95 3.75
C PHE A 41 11.45 -10.62 4.81
N PRO A 42 11.71 -11.53 5.77
CA PRO A 42 12.70 -11.32 6.84
C PRO A 42 14.13 -11.07 6.34
N GLN A 43 14.43 -11.51 5.11
CA GLN A 43 15.69 -11.24 4.41
C GLN A 43 15.99 -9.74 4.31
N MET A 44 14.97 -8.88 4.41
CA MET A 44 15.10 -7.43 4.37
C MET A 44 15.84 -6.85 5.59
N ASP A 45 15.92 -7.59 6.70
CA ASP A 45 16.67 -7.18 7.90
C ASP A 45 18.20 -7.23 7.68
N ASP A 46 18.69 -8.04 6.74
CA ASP A 46 20.10 -8.07 6.30
C ASP A 46 20.22 -7.68 4.82
N PHE A 47 19.90 -6.41 4.54
CA PHE A 47 19.92 -5.88 3.18
C PHE A 47 21.33 -5.90 2.54
N GLU A 48 22.41 -5.85 3.33
CA GLU A 48 23.77 -5.90 2.80
C GLU A 48 24.06 -7.25 2.13
N ALA A 49 23.60 -8.36 2.72
CA ALA A 49 23.72 -9.70 2.15
C ALA A 49 22.98 -9.84 0.81
N LEU A 50 21.94 -9.02 0.56
CA LEU A 50 21.17 -9.04 -0.69
C LEU A 50 21.88 -8.35 -1.85
N LYS A 51 22.78 -7.39 -1.58
CA LYS A 51 23.37 -6.51 -2.61
C LYS A 51 24.02 -7.25 -3.78
N PRO A 52 24.79 -8.35 -3.61
CA PRO A 52 25.39 -9.06 -4.75
C PRO A 52 24.32 -9.60 -5.70
N ALA A 53 23.29 -10.25 -5.16
CA ALA A 53 22.19 -10.79 -5.95
C ALA A 53 21.35 -9.70 -6.60
N LEU A 54 21.11 -8.58 -5.91
CA LEU A 54 20.38 -7.45 -6.48
C LEU A 54 21.11 -6.81 -7.66
N ARG A 55 22.44 -6.80 -7.67
CA ARG A 55 23.23 -6.35 -8.84
C ARG A 55 23.05 -7.32 -10.01
N GLU A 56 23.11 -8.63 -9.77
CA GLU A 56 22.87 -9.62 -10.83
C GLU A 56 21.47 -9.50 -11.44
N ILE A 57 20.44 -9.37 -10.59
CA ILE A 57 19.07 -9.13 -11.05
C ILE A 57 19.00 -7.84 -11.87
N LYS A 58 19.63 -6.75 -11.40
CA LYS A 58 19.62 -5.49 -12.14
C LYS A 58 20.30 -5.63 -13.51
N ASP A 59 21.46 -6.28 -13.58
CA ASP A 59 22.22 -6.44 -14.82
C ASP A 59 21.47 -7.29 -15.84
N THR A 60 20.77 -8.34 -15.38
CA THR A 60 19.91 -9.18 -16.25
C THR A 60 18.67 -8.43 -16.74
N LEU A 61 18.06 -7.59 -15.90
CA LEU A 61 16.97 -6.71 -16.29
C LEU A 61 17.38 -5.64 -17.31
N ASP A 62 18.57 -5.06 -17.16
CA ASP A 62 19.11 -4.08 -18.12
C ASP A 62 19.28 -4.72 -19.51
N ARG A 63 19.62 -6.01 -19.56
CA ARG A 63 19.72 -6.82 -20.81
C ARG A 63 18.37 -7.34 -21.32
N ARG A 64 17.27 -7.06 -20.60
CA ARG A 64 15.93 -7.60 -20.84
C ARG A 64 15.84 -9.12 -20.81
N ASP A 65 16.76 -9.77 -20.10
CA ASP A 65 16.73 -11.22 -19.88
C ASP A 65 15.85 -11.52 -18.65
N PHE A 66 14.53 -11.39 -18.82
CA PHE A 66 13.56 -11.59 -17.75
C PHE A 66 13.51 -13.04 -17.27
N GLN A 67 13.75 -13.99 -18.17
CA GLN A 67 13.78 -15.41 -17.82
C GLN A 67 14.90 -15.71 -16.84
N ARG A 68 16.09 -15.15 -17.07
CA ARG A 68 17.21 -15.28 -16.14
C ARG A 68 17.01 -14.45 -14.88
N ALA A 69 16.53 -13.22 -15.01
CA ALA A 69 16.30 -12.32 -13.87
C ALA A 69 15.32 -12.90 -12.83
N PHE A 70 14.38 -13.75 -13.27
CA PHE A 70 13.35 -14.35 -12.42
C PHE A 70 13.34 -15.88 -12.47
N ALA A 71 14.51 -16.49 -12.71
CA ALA A 71 14.64 -17.93 -12.86
C ALA A 71 14.32 -18.72 -11.58
N THR A 72 14.44 -18.09 -10.40
CA THR A 72 14.18 -18.73 -9.11
C THR A 72 13.24 -17.90 -8.24
N GLU A 73 12.55 -18.56 -7.30
CA GLU A 73 11.74 -17.86 -6.29
C GLU A 73 12.55 -16.82 -5.52
N GLU A 74 13.77 -17.18 -5.12
CA GLU A 74 14.66 -16.29 -4.40
C GLU A 74 14.97 -15.00 -5.18
N HIS A 75 15.16 -15.08 -6.50
CA HIS A 75 15.34 -13.87 -7.33
C HIS A 75 14.08 -13.01 -7.36
N LYS A 76 12.90 -13.61 -7.43
CA LYS A 76 11.61 -12.89 -7.40
C LYS A 76 11.37 -12.23 -6.05
N GLU A 77 11.69 -12.90 -4.94
CA GLU A 77 11.63 -12.31 -3.60
C GLU A 77 12.60 -11.15 -3.44
N ARG A 78 13.87 -11.33 -3.80
CA ARG A 78 14.90 -10.28 -3.74
C ARG A 78 14.52 -9.07 -4.57
N TYR A 79 13.98 -9.30 -5.77
CA TYR A 79 13.40 -8.23 -6.58
C TYR A 79 12.29 -7.50 -5.83
N THR A 80 11.34 -8.26 -5.27
CA THR A 80 10.22 -7.71 -4.52
C THR A 80 10.70 -6.84 -3.37
N ILE A 81 11.61 -7.34 -2.54
CA ILE A 81 12.23 -6.62 -1.42
C ILE A 81 12.83 -5.28 -1.89
N ARG A 82 13.55 -5.28 -3.02
CA ARG A 82 14.28 -4.09 -3.46
C ARG A 82 13.40 -3.02 -4.09
N TRP A 83 12.41 -3.42 -4.90
CA TRP A 83 11.68 -2.49 -5.77
C TRP A 83 10.23 -2.30 -5.37
N SER A 84 9.54 -3.35 -4.92
CA SER A 84 8.09 -3.30 -4.66
C SER A 84 7.67 -2.35 -3.54
N PRO A 85 8.38 -2.20 -2.39
CA PRO A 85 7.97 -1.24 -1.35
C PRO A 85 7.86 0.19 -1.87
N SER A 86 8.84 0.63 -2.67
CA SER A 86 8.84 1.97 -3.24
C SER A 86 7.71 2.19 -4.25
N TYR A 87 7.42 1.16 -5.08
CA TYR A 87 6.33 1.21 -6.03
C TYR A 87 4.97 1.16 -5.35
N ALA A 88 4.82 0.34 -4.30
CA ALA A 88 3.60 0.27 -3.51
C ALA A 88 3.25 1.64 -2.89
N LEU A 89 4.23 2.34 -2.30
CA LEU A 89 4.02 3.69 -1.77
C LEU A 89 3.59 4.68 -2.88
N ALA A 90 4.30 4.66 -4.01
CA ALA A 90 4.00 5.56 -5.12
C ALA A 90 2.61 5.29 -5.72
N TYR A 91 2.30 4.02 -6.00
CA TYR A 91 1.00 3.60 -6.54
C TYR A 91 -0.12 3.90 -5.56
N SER A 92 0.06 3.65 -4.27
CA SER A 92 -0.95 3.98 -3.24
C SER A 92 -1.28 5.47 -3.24
N ASN A 93 -0.25 6.33 -3.35
CA ASN A 93 -0.45 7.77 -3.37
C ASN A 93 -1.15 8.24 -4.66
N ILE A 94 -0.76 7.68 -5.82
CA ILE A 94 -1.42 7.98 -7.10
C ILE A 94 -2.87 7.52 -7.08
N LEU A 95 -3.14 6.30 -6.63
CA LEU A 95 -4.48 5.75 -6.54
C LEU A 95 -5.37 6.56 -5.59
N ALA A 96 -4.85 6.95 -4.42
CA ALA A 96 -5.56 7.83 -3.49
C ALA A 96 -5.83 9.22 -4.10
N TRP A 97 -4.90 9.76 -4.89
CA TRP A 97 -5.12 11.00 -5.64
C TRP A 97 -6.24 10.85 -6.67
N ILE A 98 -6.22 9.79 -7.48
CA ILE A 98 -7.24 9.51 -8.50
C ILE A 98 -8.60 9.35 -7.83
N ALA A 99 -8.70 8.57 -6.74
CA ALA A 99 -9.95 8.37 -6.01
C ALA A 99 -10.52 9.71 -5.49
N LYS A 100 -9.64 10.60 -5.01
CA LYS A 100 -10.05 11.94 -4.55
C LYS A 100 -10.50 12.85 -5.69
N GLU A 101 -9.75 12.90 -6.79
CA GLU A 101 -10.03 13.80 -7.92
C GLU A 101 -11.29 13.37 -8.70
N TYR A 102 -11.54 12.06 -8.75
CA TYR A 102 -12.62 11.45 -9.51
C TYR A 102 -13.71 10.84 -8.61
N SER A 103 -13.90 11.35 -7.39
CA SER A 103 -14.84 10.79 -6.40
C SER A 103 -16.29 10.68 -6.89
N ASP A 104 -16.68 11.57 -7.80
CA ASP A 104 -18.04 11.60 -8.36
C ASP A 104 -18.27 10.54 -9.44
N ASN A 105 -17.21 9.91 -9.97
CA ASN A 105 -17.33 8.89 -11.00
C ASN A 105 -17.85 7.57 -10.40
N GLU A 106 -18.79 6.95 -11.11
CA GLU A 106 -19.42 5.69 -10.69
C GLU A 106 -18.44 4.54 -10.45
N TRP A 107 -17.35 4.47 -11.22
CA TRP A 107 -16.34 3.43 -11.03
C TRP A 107 -15.55 3.61 -9.72
N VAL A 108 -15.33 4.85 -9.26
CA VAL A 108 -14.66 5.14 -7.98
C VAL A 108 -15.59 4.79 -6.83
N LYS A 109 -16.86 5.21 -6.90
CA LYS A 109 -17.89 4.86 -5.91
C LYS A 109 -18.04 3.34 -5.79
N ARG A 110 -18.06 2.63 -6.93
CA ARG A 110 -18.10 1.16 -6.97
C ARG A 110 -16.85 0.55 -6.32
N PHE A 111 -15.68 1.09 -6.58
CA PHE A 111 -14.44 0.61 -5.96
C PHE A 111 -14.47 0.81 -4.44
N ASP A 112 -14.81 2.02 -3.96
CA ASP A 112 -14.87 2.36 -2.54
C ASP A 112 -15.96 1.57 -1.79
N ALA A 113 -17.05 1.23 -2.46
CA ALA A 113 -18.10 0.36 -1.94
C ALA A 113 -17.71 -1.14 -1.91
N GLY A 114 -16.55 -1.51 -2.49
CA GLY A 114 -16.15 -2.92 -2.62
C GLY A 114 -16.99 -3.71 -3.63
N GLY A 115 -17.53 -3.03 -4.64
CA GLY A 115 -18.35 -3.64 -5.69
C GLY A 115 -19.83 -3.28 -5.63
N VAL A 116 -20.63 -3.97 -6.44
CA VAL A 116 -22.10 -3.85 -6.51
C VAL A 116 -22.69 -5.17 -6.02
N GLU A 117 -23.92 -5.18 -5.49
CA GLU A 117 -24.70 -6.38 -5.09
C GLU A 117 -24.16 -7.73 -5.64
N ASN A 118 -23.67 -8.60 -4.74
CA ASN A 118 -23.01 -9.89 -5.00
C ASN A 118 -21.79 -9.94 -5.97
N HIS A 119 -21.32 -8.82 -6.51
CA HIS A 119 -20.16 -8.76 -7.41
C HIS A 119 -19.04 -7.84 -6.87
N PRO A 120 -17.84 -8.39 -6.52
CA PRO A 120 -16.69 -7.57 -6.14
C PRO A 120 -16.30 -6.60 -7.26
N SER A 121 -15.57 -5.55 -6.91
CA SER A 121 -14.86 -4.76 -7.91
C SER A 121 -13.74 -5.61 -8.52
N SER A 122 -13.74 -5.78 -9.84
CA SER A 122 -12.69 -6.55 -10.53
C SER A 122 -11.60 -5.61 -11.02
N VAL A 123 -10.35 -5.92 -10.68
CA VAL A 123 -9.17 -5.16 -11.11
C VAL A 123 -8.19 -6.09 -11.82
N PHE A 124 -7.76 -5.67 -13.00
CA PHE A 124 -6.73 -6.35 -13.77
C PHE A 124 -5.45 -5.51 -13.71
N CYS A 125 -4.37 -6.10 -13.20
CA CYS A 125 -3.07 -5.47 -13.10
C CYS A 125 -2.10 -6.16 -14.05
N PHE A 126 -1.44 -5.37 -14.88
CA PHE A 126 -0.32 -5.86 -15.69
C PHE A 126 0.98 -5.60 -14.95
N GLY A 127 1.76 -6.65 -14.73
CA GLY A 127 3.04 -6.59 -14.04
C GLY A 127 3.15 -7.57 -12.88
N ARG A 128 4.23 -7.42 -12.12
CA ARG A 128 4.72 -8.38 -11.11
C ARG A 128 3.83 -8.52 -9.87
N GLY A 129 2.82 -7.68 -9.74
CA GLY A 129 1.62 -7.90 -8.93
C GLY A 129 1.70 -7.58 -7.44
N THR A 130 2.88 -7.63 -6.84
CA THR A 130 3.08 -7.36 -5.40
C THR A 130 2.82 -5.90 -5.01
N ALA A 131 3.34 -4.95 -5.76
CA ALA A 131 3.19 -3.51 -5.46
C ALA A 131 1.76 -3.04 -5.72
N GLU A 132 1.16 -3.54 -6.80
CA GLU A 132 -0.21 -3.28 -7.22
C GLU A 132 -1.21 -3.82 -6.18
N LEU A 133 -1.01 -5.06 -5.74
CA LEU A 133 -1.82 -5.68 -4.69
C LEU A 133 -1.82 -4.83 -3.41
N VAL A 134 -0.63 -4.47 -2.92
CA VAL A 134 -0.48 -3.64 -1.72
C VAL A 134 -1.15 -2.27 -1.89
N ALA A 135 -0.98 -1.65 -3.04
CA ALA A 135 -1.51 -0.33 -3.29
C ALA A 135 -3.04 -0.31 -3.35
N LEU A 136 -3.65 -1.32 -3.98
CA LEU A 136 -5.10 -1.48 -4.02
C LEU A 136 -5.68 -1.71 -2.63
N ILE A 137 -5.05 -2.58 -1.82
CA ILE A 137 -5.48 -2.82 -0.44
C ILE A 137 -5.34 -1.53 0.38
N THR A 138 -4.23 -0.80 0.23
CA THR A 138 -4.02 0.46 0.93
C THR A 138 -5.07 1.50 0.54
N MET A 139 -5.44 1.59 -0.74
CA MET A 139 -6.50 2.48 -1.20
C MET A 139 -7.83 2.15 -0.53
N LEU A 140 -8.24 0.88 -0.53
CA LEU A 140 -9.47 0.44 0.16
C LEU A 140 -9.44 0.84 1.63
N LYS A 141 -8.33 0.59 2.33
CA LYS A 141 -8.17 1.00 3.74
C LYS A 141 -8.29 2.51 3.90
N ASN A 142 -7.66 3.29 3.03
CA ASN A 142 -7.70 4.75 3.08
C ASN A 142 -9.14 5.26 2.93
N SER A 143 -9.91 4.72 1.98
CA SER A 143 -11.32 5.05 1.79
C SER A 143 -12.17 4.70 3.01
N HIS A 144 -11.95 3.53 3.63
CA HIS A 144 -12.66 3.13 4.85
C HIS A 144 -12.30 3.98 6.08
N VAL A 145 -11.03 4.37 6.25
CA VAL A 145 -10.60 5.26 7.33
C VAL A 145 -11.26 6.64 7.18
N ASN A 146 -11.34 7.15 5.95
CA ASN A 146 -12.00 8.42 5.66
C ASN A 146 -13.52 8.32 5.86
N ALA A 147 -14.13 7.18 5.53
CA ALA A 147 -15.56 6.93 5.74
C ALA A 147 -15.95 6.70 7.21
N SER A 148 -15.04 6.15 8.03
CA SER A 148 -15.29 5.85 9.45
C SER A 148 -15.04 7.05 10.39
N GLY A 149 -14.64 8.20 9.84
CA GLY A 149 -14.42 9.44 10.58
C GLY A 149 -13.15 9.41 11.44
N GLN A 150 -12.21 10.30 11.16
CA GLN A 150 -11.37 10.80 12.24
C GLN A 150 -12.23 11.63 13.21
N PRO A 151 -11.97 11.57 14.52
CA PRO A 151 -12.60 12.46 15.48
C PRO A 151 -12.19 13.89 15.13
N THR A 152 -13.18 14.75 14.92
CA THR A 152 -12.99 16.19 14.80
C THR A 152 -12.09 16.67 15.93
N GLN A 153 -10.95 17.25 15.58
CA GLN A 153 -10.09 17.94 16.53
C GLN A 153 -10.95 19.02 17.24
N PRO A 154 -11.08 19.01 18.58
CA PRO A 154 -11.95 19.96 19.25
C PRO A 154 -11.37 21.36 19.10
N GLN A 155 -12.06 22.21 18.32
CA GLN A 155 -11.94 23.66 18.47
C GLN A 155 -12.35 24.03 19.90
N PRO A 156 -11.66 24.99 20.55
CA PRO A 156 -12.02 25.41 21.88
C PRO A 156 -13.36 26.18 21.80
N ALA A 157 -14.45 25.52 22.15
CA ALA A 157 -15.74 26.15 22.34
C ALA A 157 -15.78 26.75 23.75
N ASN A 158 -15.97 28.08 23.79
CA ASN A 158 -16.28 28.83 24.99
C ASN A 158 -17.48 28.20 25.72
N GLY A 159 -17.38 28.14 27.05
CA GLY A 159 -18.24 27.34 27.89
C GLY A 159 -19.69 27.77 28.00
N HIS A 160 -20.55 26.77 28.21
CA HIS A 160 -21.61 26.81 29.21
C HIS A 160 -22.00 25.37 29.57
N GLU A 161 -21.96 25.05 30.86
CA GLU A 161 -22.43 23.79 31.44
C GLU A 161 -23.95 23.80 31.69
N ILE A 162 -24.46 22.60 32.04
CA ILE A 162 -25.74 22.17 32.66
C ILE A 162 -26.77 21.58 31.65
N ASP A 163 -27.40 20.41 31.82
CA ASP A 163 -27.42 19.33 32.84
C ASP A 163 -28.15 18.08 32.26
N GLY A 164 -27.82 16.89 32.80
CA GLY A 164 -28.73 15.75 33.02
C GLY A 164 -29.46 15.03 31.87
N ALA A 165 -28.97 13.83 31.50
CA ALA A 165 -29.75 12.57 31.52
C ALA A 165 -28.98 11.40 30.87
N LEU A 166 -28.48 10.50 31.71
CA LEU A 166 -28.10 9.13 31.33
C LEU A 166 -29.37 8.37 30.89
N GLY A 167 -29.46 8.03 29.61
CA GLY A 167 -30.60 7.31 29.04
C GLY A 167 -30.30 6.76 27.64
N ASN A 168 -29.48 5.71 27.62
CA ASN A 168 -29.42 4.68 26.57
C ASN A 168 -29.04 5.12 25.15
N LEU A 169 -27.72 5.15 24.96
CA LEU A 169 -26.97 4.70 23.79
C LEU A 169 -27.83 4.01 22.73
N ALA A 170 -28.00 4.72 21.62
CA ALA A 170 -28.53 4.21 20.38
C ALA A 170 -27.82 2.91 20.00
N ILE A 171 -28.60 1.88 19.71
CA ILE A 171 -28.20 0.72 18.93
C ILE A 171 -27.82 1.28 17.56
N SER A 172 -26.53 1.58 17.38
CA SER A 172 -25.98 1.91 16.08
C SER A 172 -26.02 0.62 15.27
N ASP A 173 -26.97 0.58 14.34
CA ASP A 173 -27.09 -0.32 13.19
C ASP A 173 -25.81 -1.13 12.94
N GLN A 174 -25.77 -2.36 13.47
CA GLN A 174 -24.83 -3.35 13.01
C GLN A 174 -25.28 -3.75 11.60
N ARG A 175 -24.78 -3.01 10.61
CA ARG A 175 -24.84 -3.44 9.22
C ARG A 175 -24.27 -4.88 9.18
N PRO A 176 -25.01 -5.88 8.67
CA PRO A 176 -24.57 -7.26 8.72
C PRO A 176 -23.16 -7.36 8.11
N ILE A 177 -22.28 -8.07 8.81
CA ILE A 177 -20.95 -8.45 8.34
C ILE A 177 -21.19 -9.27 7.07
N SER A 178 -21.13 -8.61 5.91
CA SER A 178 -21.27 -9.30 4.64
C SER A 178 -19.97 -10.04 4.40
N GLU A 179 -20.01 -11.36 4.40
CA GLU A 179 -18.94 -12.27 3.93
C GLU A 179 -18.77 -12.13 2.41
N LYS A 180 -18.44 -10.92 1.94
CA LYS A 180 -18.43 -10.59 0.53
C LYS A 180 -17.08 -10.01 0.16
N ALA A 181 -16.45 -10.62 -0.84
CA ALA A 181 -15.23 -10.10 -1.42
C ALA A 181 -15.43 -8.63 -1.84
N LEU A 182 -14.55 -7.74 -1.37
CA LEU A 182 -14.58 -6.32 -1.75
C LEU A 182 -13.91 -6.12 -3.12
N LEU A 183 -12.93 -6.97 -3.39
CA LEU A 183 -12.05 -6.80 -4.53
C LEU A 183 -11.64 -8.17 -5.07
N SER A 184 -11.69 -8.31 -6.39
CA SER A 184 -11.17 -9.45 -7.13
C SER A 184 -10.04 -8.95 -8.02
N VAL A 185 -8.81 -9.36 -7.73
CA VAL A 185 -7.59 -8.87 -8.37
C VAL A 185 -6.98 -9.97 -9.23
N CYS A 186 -6.84 -9.70 -10.53
CA CYS A 186 -6.11 -10.55 -11.45
C CYS A 186 -4.78 -9.87 -11.82
N LEU A 187 -3.68 -10.50 -11.41
CA LEU A 187 -2.31 -10.05 -11.65
C LEU A 187 -1.74 -10.83 -12.83
N VAL A 188 -1.37 -10.14 -13.90
CA VAL A 188 -0.99 -10.73 -15.18
C VAL A 188 0.44 -10.34 -15.52
N ASP A 189 1.33 -11.33 -15.65
CA ASP A 189 2.73 -11.14 -16.01
C ASP A 189 3.26 -12.27 -16.90
N THR A 190 4.42 -12.08 -17.53
CA THR A 190 5.10 -13.13 -18.30
C THR A 190 5.80 -14.16 -17.41
N THR A 191 6.12 -13.77 -16.18
CA THR A 191 6.74 -14.60 -15.14
C THR A 191 5.68 -15.05 -14.14
N ASP A 192 5.84 -16.24 -13.57
CA ASP A 192 4.97 -16.72 -12.50
C ASP A 192 5.32 -16.05 -11.17
N TRP A 193 4.42 -15.22 -10.63
CA TRP A 193 4.59 -14.52 -9.34
C TRP A 193 3.76 -15.13 -8.21
N THR A 194 3.15 -16.29 -8.42
CA THR A 194 2.14 -16.88 -7.52
C THR A 194 2.62 -16.97 -6.08
N GLU A 195 3.79 -17.53 -5.82
CA GLU A 195 4.33 -17.70 -4.45
C GLU A 195 4.58 -16.37 -3.74
N VAL A 196 5.14 -15.38 -4.44
CA VAL A 196 5.43 -14.06 -3.87
C VAL A 196 4.13 -13.30 -3.58
N VAL A 197 3.18 -13.36 -4.52
CA VAL A 197 1.84 -12.77 -4.36
C VAL A 197 1.10 -13.44 -3.21
N PHE A 198 1.17 -14.76 -3.09
CA PHE A 198 0.55 -15.52 -2.01
C PHE A 198 1.10 -15.10 -0.64
N LYS A 199 2.43 -15.01 -0.49
CA LYS A 199 3.06 -14.53 0.76
C LYS A 199 2.61 -13.12 1.13
N MET A 200 2.50 -12.23 0.14
CA MET A 200 1.98 -10.88 0.35
C MET A 200 0.51 -10.90 0.76
N HIS A 201 -0.34 -11.62 0.04
CA HIS A 201 -1.77 -11.78 0.36
C HIS A 201 -1.98 -12.32 1.78
N GLN A 202 -1.25 -13.37 2.17
CA GLN A 202 -1.26 -13.93 3.52
C GLN A 202 -0.90 -12.89 4.59
N SER A 203 0.07 -12.02 4.30
CA SER A 203 0.50 -10.97 5.24
C SER A 203 -0.56 -9.87 5.42
N TYR A 204 -1.49 -9.71 4.47
CA TYR A 204 -2.64 -8.81 4.60
C TYR A 204 -3.85 -9.48 5.22
N THR A 205 -4.03 -10.79 5.08
CA THR A 205 -5.20 -11.51 5.61
C THR A 205 -4.97 -12.07 7.02
N THR A 206 -3.73 -12.14 7.48
CA THR A 206 -3.37 -12.68 8.80
C THR A 206 -3.06 -11.55 9.80
N PRO A 207 -3.59 -11.61 11.04
CA PRO A 207 -3.15 -10.70 12.10
C PRO A 207 -1.65 -10.84 12.37
N ARG A 208 -0.99 -9.74 12.73
CA ARG A 208 0.46 -9.73 12.87
C ARG A 208 0.90 -10.56 14.08
N PRO A 209 2.04 -11.26 14.00
CA PRO A 209 2.60 -11.95 15.15
C PRO A 209 2.98 -10.91 16.22
N LEU A 210 2.36 -11.04 17.39
CA LEU A 210 2.64 -10.16 18.52
C LEU A 210 3.82 -10.70 19.34
N SER A 211 4.64 -9.80 19.86
CA SER A 211 5.68 -10.20 20.81
C SER A 211 5.08 -10.78 22.09
N LYS A 212 5.85 -11.61 22.80
CA LYS A 212 5.47 -12.17 24.11
C LYS A 212 5.06 -11.07 25.11
N TYR A 213 5.64 -9.88 24.97
CA TYR A 213 5.44 -8.73 25.85
C TYR A 213 4.39 -7.72 25.32
N ALA A 214 3.64 -8.07 24.27
CA ALA A 214 2.60 -7.19 23.73
C ALA A 214 1.56 -6.85 24.81
N SER A 215 1.20 -5.58 24.90
CA SER A 215 0.21 -5.09 25.88
C SER A 215 -1.18 -5.66 25.59
N ALA A 216 -2.06 -5.67 26.58
CA ALA A 216 -3.46 -6.09 26.39
C ALA A 216 -4.16 -5.27 25.28
N LYS A 217 -3.86 -3.96 25.19
CA LYS A 217 -4.35 -3.08 24.13
C LYS A 217 -3.82 -3.48 22.74
N ALA A 218 -2.54 -3.82 22.64
CA ALA A 218 -1.94 -4.29 21.38
C ALA A 218 -2.53 -5.63 20.93
N ARG A 219 -2.84 -6.53 21.87
CA ARG A 219 -3.52 -7.80 21.59
C ARG A 219 -4.95 -7.58 21.07
N LEU A 220 -5.72 -6.71 21.71
CA LEU A 220 -7.10 -6.41 21.33
C LEU A 220 -7.22 -5.67 19.99
N SER A 221 -6.18 -4.93 19.59
CA SER A 221 -6.15 -4.20 18.31
C SER A 221 -5.42 -4.95 17.18
N ASN A 222 -4.93 -6.17 17.45
CA ASN A 222 -4.23 -6.98 16.45
C ASN A 222 -5.23 -7.63 15.50
N THR A 223 -5.62 -6.84 14.51
CA THR A 223 -6.48 -7.27 13.42
C THR A 223 -5.65 -7.41 12.16
N SER A 224 -6.16 -8.21 11.22
CA SER A 224 -5.62 -8.24 9.86
C SER A 224 -5.58 -6.81 9.31
N PRO A 225 -4.58 -6.50 8.46
CA PRO A 225 -4.59 -5.25 7.72
C PRO A 225 -5.89 -5.02 6.91
N LEU A 226 -6.64 -6.03 6.50
CA LEU A 226 -7.91 -5.82 5.81
C LEU A 226 -9.01 -5.34 6.78
N PRO A 227 -9.95 -4.48 6.31
CA PRO A 227 -11.11 -4.12 7.12
C PRO A 227 -11.90 -5.39 7.52
N PRO A 228 -12.47 -5.46 8.74
CA PRO A 228 -13.23 -6.62 9.18
C PRO A 228 -14.37 -6.98 8.20
N GLY A 229 -14.53 -8.27 7.90
CA GLY A 229 -15.54 -8.76 6.94
C GLY A 229 -15.15 -8.63 5.46
N SER A 230 -13.96 -8.10 5.17
CA SER A 230 -13.47 -7.98 3.79
C SER A 230 -12.75 -9.25 3.36
N GLU A 231 -13.14 -9.80 2.21
CA GLU A 231 -12.39 -10.83 1.51
C GLU A 231 -11.72 -10.27 0.24
N LEU A 232 -10.57 -10.83 -0.11
CA LEU A 232 -9.78 -10.42 -1.26
C LEU A 232 -9.45 -11.65 -2.09
N GLU A 233 -10.00 -11.72 -3.29
CA GLU A 233 -9.67 -12.75 -4.26
C GLU A 233 -8.45 -12.29 -5.07
N VAL A 234 -7.39 -13.09 -5.11
CA VAL A 234 -6.18 -12.77 -5.86
C VAL A 234 -5.82 -13.94 -6.77
N TYR A 235 -5.69 -13.65 -8.06
CA TYR A 235 -5.29 -14.61 -9.07
C TYR A 235 -4.00 -14.12 -9.73
N ALA A 236 -2.93 -14.91 -9.67
CA ALA A 236 -1.74 -14.68 -10.47
C ALA A 236 -1.84 -15.52 -11.74
N ALA A 237 -1.86 -14.85 -12.89
CA ALA A 237 -1.98 -15.47 -14.21
C ALA A 237 -0.76 -15.16 -15.06
N ARG A 238 -0.35 -16.16 -15.84
CA ARG A 238 0.72 -16.03 -16.83
C ARG A 238 0.13 -15.95 -18.23
N TYR A 239 0.62 -15.01 -19.04
CA TYR A 239 0.33 -14.99 -20.47
C TYR A 239 1.58 -15.35 -21.27
N THR A 240 1.35 -16.00 -22.42
CA THR A 240 2.37 -16.49 -23.35
C THR A 240 2.41 -15.66 -24.61
#